data_AF-A0A7C3XA35-F1
#
_entry.id   AF-A0A7C3XA35-F1
#
_cell.length_a   1.000
_cell.length_b   1.000
_cell.length_c   1.000
_cell.angle_alpha   90.00
_cell.angle_beta   90.00
_cell.angle_gamma   90.00
#
_symmetry.space_group_name_H-M   'P 1'
#
loop_
_entity.id
_entity.type
_entity.pdbx_description
1 polymer ?
#
loop_
_entity_poly.entity_id
_entity_poly.type
_entity_poly.pdbx_seq_one_letter_code
_entity_poly.pdbx_strand_id
1 'polypeptide(L)' 'MLFPRQRIEFSPTYEGKTEEEGFISLNLKGLDMEGVTRLVLRWTDLTAVRQAAQQGTDAAQRLRDLLSE' A
#
# COMPACT_ATOMS: atom_id res chain seq x y z
N MET A 1 2.98 -12.72 1.81
CA MET A 1 3.02 -12.30 3.23
C MET A 1 1.65 -11.81 3.64
N LEU A 2 1.04 -12.41 4.67
CA LEU A 2 -0.21 -11.92 5.27
C LEU A 2 0.16 -10.92 6.37
N PHE A 3 0.06 -9.62 6.11
CA PHE A 3 0.31 -8.60 7.11
C PHE A 3 -0.80 -8.61 8.18
N PRO A 4 -0.48 -8.65 9.47
CA PRO A 4 -1.50 -8.68 10.52
C PRO A 4 -2.28 -7.36 10.53
N ARG A 5 -3.59 -7.41 10.23
CA ARG A 5 -4.47 -6.22 10.17
C ARG A 5 -4.47 -5.39 11.45
N GLN A 6 -4.25 -6.05 12.59
CA GLN A 6 -4.13 -5.43 13.91
C GLN A 6 -2.91 -4.50 14.09
N ARG A 7 -1.97 -4.48 13.14
CA ARG A 7 -0.80 -3.59 13.17
C ARG A 7 -0.93 -2.39 12.22
N ILE A 8 -2.09 -2.23 11.60
CA ILE A 8 -2.41 -1.15 10.68
C ILE A 8 -3.23 -0.10 11.45
N GLU A 9 -2.75 1.14 11.44
CA GLU A 9 -3.41 2.29 12.04
C GLU A 9 -3.70 3.33 10.97
N PHE A 10 -4.90 3.92 11.01
CA PHE A 10 -5.29 5.04 10.17
C PHE A 10 -5.32 6.31 11.00
N SER A 11 -4.70 7.39 10.50
CA SER A 11 -4.71 8.69 11.17
C SER A 11 -4.80 9.82 10.13
N PRO A 12 -5.69 10.82 10.31
CA PRO A 12 -5.73 11.99 9.43
C PRO A 12 -4.48 12.88 9.56
N THR A 13 -3.72 12.72 10.65
CA THR A 13 -2.55 13.54 10.97
C THR A 13 -1.35 12.67 11.29
N TYR A 14 -0.18 12.99 10.72
CA TYR A 14 1.09 12.34 11.02
C TYR A 14 2.23 13.37 11.04
N GLU A 15 3.00 13.45 12.13
CA GLU A 15 4.13 14.38 12.31
C GLU A 15 3.81 15.85 11.98
N GLY A 16 2.62 16.32 12.40
CA GLY A 16 2.17 17.70 12.16
C GLY A 16 1.71 17.98 10.72
N LYS A 17 1.71 16.97 9.85
CA LYS A 17 1.10 17.03 8.52
C LYS A 17 -0.31 16.46 8.58
N THR A 18 -1.25 17.19 7.99
CA THR A 18 -2.64 16.76 7.86
C THR A 18 -2.91 16.46 6.38
N GLU A 19 -3.50 15.31 6.09
CA GLU A 19 -4.05 15.01 4.77
C GLU A 19 -5.54 14.70 4.89
N GLU A 20 -6.31 15.14 3.90
CA GLU A 20 -7.76 14.97 3.85
C GLU A 20 -8.15 13.47 3.78
N GLU A 21 -7.38 12.68 3.03
CA GLU A 21 -7.56 11.24 2.94
C GLU A 21 -6.79 10.45 4.02
N GLY A 22 -5.95 11.12 4.80
CA GLY A 22 -5.19 10.56 5.91
C GLY A 22 -4.01 9.65 5.54
N PHE A 23 -3.37 9.16 6.59
CA PHE A 23 -2.17 8.34 6.56
C PHE A 23 -2.48 6.93 7.05
N ILE A 24 -1.80 5.95 6.47
CA ILE A 24 -1.71 4.59 6.97
C ILE A 24 -0.35 4.36 7.59
N SER A 25 -0.35 3.92 8.84
CA SER A 25 0.84 3.53 9.58
C SER A 25 0.82 2.02 9.79
N LEU A 26 1.92 1.36 9.44
CA LEU A 26 2.14 -0.06 9.71
C LEU A 26 3.23 -0.20 10.77
N ASN A 27 2.87 -0.83 11.89
CA ASN A 27 3.82 -1.15 12.94
C ASN A 27 4.60 -2.42 12.57
N LEU A 28 5.89 -2.25 12.29
CA LEU A 28 6.80 -3.32 11.89
C LEU A 28 7.60 -3.87 13.08
N LYS A 29 7.37 -3.35 14.29
CA LYS A 29 8.07 -3.82 15.50
C LYS A 29 7.88 -5.33 15.68
N GLY A 30 9.01 -6.04 15.79
CA GLY A 30 9.04 -7.51 15.93
C GLY A 30 8.88 -8.28 14.62
N LEU A 31 8.90 -7.61 13.46
CA LEU A 31 9.29 -8.25 12.20
C LEU A 31 10.82 -8.13 12.07
N ASP A 32 11.45 -9.11 11.42
CA ASP A 32 12.89 -9.16 11.16
C ASP A 32 13.26 -8.14 10.07
N MET A 33 13.05 -6.86 10.38
CA MET A 33 13.29 -5.72 9.53
C MET A 33 14.39 -4.90 10.20
N GLU A 34 15.58 -4.89 9.60
CA GLU A 34 16.74 -4.18 10.12
C GLU A 34 16.43 -2.68 10.29
N GLY A 35 16.31 -2.23 11.55
CA GLY A 35 16.17 -0.82 11.91
C GLY A 35 14.83 -0.15 11.60
N VAL A 36 13.94 -0.77 10.83
CA VAL A 36 12.65 -0.17 10.45
C VAL A 36 11.55 -0.63 11.41
N THR A 37 11.10 0.29 12.26
CA THR A 37 10.08 0.01 13.28
C THR A 37 8.66 0.39 12.84
N ARG A 38 8.53 1.34 11.92
CA ARG A 38 7.25 1.87 11.45
C ARG A 38 7.35 2.31 10.00
N LEU A 39 6.37 1.91 9.20
CA LEU A 39 6.21 2.36 7.83
C LEU A 39 4.96 3.26 7.76
N VAL A 40 5.10 4.43 7.16
CA VAL A 40 3.99 5.39 7.02
C VAL A 40 3.82 5.74 5.56
N LEU A 41 2.59 5.59 5.08
CA LEU A 41 2.20 5.84 3.71
C LEU A 41 1.00 6.78 3.69
N ARG A 42 0.93 7.63 2.67
CA ARG A 42 -0.28 8.39 2.39
C ARG A 42 -1.31 7.50 1.73
N TRP A 43 -2.57 7.72 2.06
CA TRP A 43 -3.65 6.95 1.44
C TRP A 43 -3.74 7.23 -0.07
N THR A 44 -3.50 8.46 -0.48
CA THR A 44 -3.43 8.90 -1.88
C THR A 44 -2.38 8.15 -2.71
N ASP A 45 -1.20 7.91 -2.13
CA ASP A 45 -0.14 7.15 -2.80
C ASP A 45 -0.53 5.67 -2.95
N LEU A 46 -1.21 5.10 -1.95
CA LEU A 46 -1.70 3.72 -1.98
C LEU A 46 -2.80 3.53 -3.04
N THR A 47 -3.72 4.49 -3.18
CA THR A 47 -4.79 4.43 -4.18
C THR A 47 -4.21 4.55 -5.59
N ALA A 48 -3.24 5.44 -5.81
CA ALA A 48 -2.54 5.57 -7.09
C ALA A 48 -1.79 4.29 -7.48
N VAL A 49 -1.05 3.68 -6.54
CA VAL A 49 -0.34 2.40 -6.79
C VAL A 49 -1.32 1.26 -7.07
N ARG A 50 -2.44 1.20 -6.36
CA ARG A 50 -3.48 0.19 -6.60
C ARG A 50 -4.11 0.35 -7.99
N GLN A 51 -4.41 1.57 -8.41
CA GLN A 51 -4.94 1.85 -9.74
C GLN A 51 -3.93 1.49 -10.84
N ALA A 52 -2.65 1.85 -10.67
CA ALA A 52 -1.59 1.48 -11.59
C ALA A 52 -1.39 -0.05 -11.67
N ALA A 53 -1.44 -0.75 -10.54
CA ALA A 53 -1.34 -2.20 -10.48
C ALA A 53 -2.54 -2.90 -11.15
N GLN A 54 -3.76 -2.36 -10.99
CA GLN A 54 -4.94 -2.85 -11.69
C GLN A 54 -4.82 -2.66 -13.20
N GLN A 55 -4.38 -1.49 -13.66
CA GLN A 55 -4.13 -1.24 -15.09
C GLN A 55 -3.05 -2.17 -15.68
N GLY A 56 -1.98 -2.45 -14.95
CA GLY A 56 -0.95 -3.40 -15.37
C GLY A 56 -1.44 -4.85 -15.40
N THR A 57 -2.34 -5.23 -14.48
CA THR A 57 -2.97 -6.55 -14.46
C THR A 57 -3.92 -6.72 -15.66
N ASP A 58 -4.71 -5.69 -15.98
CA ASP A 58 -5.60 -5.68 -17.15
C ASP A 58 -4.80 -5.74 -18.46
N ALA A 59 -3.67 -5.05 -18.54
CA ALA A 59 -2.78 -5.12 -19.70
C ALA A 59 -2.16 -6.52 -19.85
N ALA A 60 -1.70 -7.13 -18.77
CA ALA A 60 -1.17 -8.50 -18.76
C ALA A 60 -2.23 -9.57 -19.01
N GLN A 61 -3.49 -9.31 -18.67
CA GLN A 61 -4.63 -10.17 -18.98
C GLN A 61 -4.97 -10.07 -20.47
N ARG A 62 -5.09 -8.84 -21.02
CA ARG A 62 -5.30 -8.63 -22.47
C ARG A 62 -4.21 -9.23 -23.33
N LEU A 63 -2.94 -9.12 -22.92
CA LEU A 63 -1.82 -9.75 -23.64
C LEU A 63 -1.92 -11.28 -23.62
N ARG A 64 -2.39 -11.88 -22.52
CA ARG A 64 -2.64 -13.33 -22.48
C ARG A 64 -3.80 -13.72 -23.40
N ASP A 65 -4.88 -12.96 -23.39
CA ASP A 65 -6.04 -13.23 -24.25
C ASP A 65 -5.67 -13.14 -25.74
N LEU A 66 -4.83 -12.18 -26.14
CA LEU A 66 -4.33 -12.02 -27.53
C LEU A 66 -3.34 -13.10 -27.96
N LEU A 67 -2.60 -13.70 -27.02
CA LEU A 67 -1.61 -14.77 -27.29
C LEU A 67 -2.21 -16.18 -27.14
N SER A 68 -3.49 -16.28 -26.77
CA SER A 68 -4.20 -17.56 -26.59
C SER A 68 -5.10 -17.92 -27.79
N GLU A 69 -5.08 -17.12 -28.86
CA GLU A 69 -5.68 -17.44 -30.18
C GLU A 69 -4.69 -18.14 -31.11
#